data_AF-A0A8X6WB10-F1
#
_entry.id   AF-A0A8X6WB10-F1
#
_cell.length_a   1.000
_cell.length_b   1.000
_cell.length_c   1.000
_cell.angle_alpha   90.00
_cell.angle_beta   90.00
_cell.angle_gamma   90.00
#
_symmetry.space_group_name_H-M   'P 1'
#
loop_
_entity.id
_entity.type
_entity.pdbx_description
1 polymer ?
#
loop_
_entity_poly.entity_id
_entity_poly.type
_entity_poly.pdbx_seq_one_letter_code
_entity_poly.pdbx_strand_id
1 'polypeptide(L)' 'MEVNKEKILFILQFFFGKDENTSQRAEIANGVYGADTVTANYVQFWFRRFRSGIFEVKDTLRTGRPVVENIDKIT' A
#
# COMPACT_ATOMS: atom_id res chain seq x y z
N MET A 1 5.22 1.83 17.19
CA MET A 1 4.52 0.61 16.73
C MET A 1 4.84 0.46 15.27
N GLU A 2 5.46 -0.65 14.87
CA GLU A 2 5.72 -0.92 13.45
C GLU A 2 4.40 -1.36 12.82
N VAL A 3 3.69 -0.41 12.23
CA VAL A 3 2.42 -0.69 11.58
C VAL A 3 2.74 -1.44 10.29
N ASN A 4 2.55 -2.75 10.33
CA ASN A 4 2.83 -3.63 9.20
C ASN A 4 1.83 -3.32 8.07
N LYS A 5 2.32 -2.74 6.97
CA LYS A 5 1.54 -2.33 5.80
C LYS A 5 0.68 -3.47 5.23
N GLU A 6 1.16 -4.71 5.32
CA GLU A 6 0.41 -5.89 4.86
C GLU A 6 -0.86 -6.09 5.68
N LYS A 7 -0.81 -5.87 6.99
CA LYS A 7 -1.98 -5.98 7.87
C LYS A 7 -3.03 -4.93 7.56
N ILE A 8 -2.61 -3.68 7.32
CA ILE A 8 -3.51 -2.62 6.87
C ILE A 8 -4.20 -3.05 5.58
N LEU A 9 -3.44 -3.57 4.61
CA LEU A 9 -3.98 -3.90 3.29
C LEU A 9 -4.92 -5.09 3.33
N PHE A 10 -4.64 -6.08 4.17
CA PHE A 10 -5.56 -7.19 4.41
C PHE A 10 -6.92 -6.71 4.95
N ILE A 11 -6.90 -5.76 5.90
CA ILE A 11 -8.13 -5.16 6.43
C ILE A 11 -8.87 -4.38 5.34
N LEU A 12 -8.15 -3.59 4.53
CA LEU A 12 -8.75 -2.84 3.42
C LEU A 12 -9.35 -3.77 2.35
N GLN A 13 -8.76 -4.95 2.14
CA GLN A 13 -9.27 -5.94 1.19
C GLN A 13 -10.52 -6.65 1.71
N PHE A 14 -10.53 -7.08 2.98
CA PHE A 14 -11.73 -7.57 3.66
C PHE A 14 -12.88 -6.57 3.54
N PHE A 15 -12.53 -5.31 3.71
CA PHE A 15 -13.42 -4.19 3.59
C PHE A 15 -13.94 -3.98 2.17
N PHE A 16 -13.07 -4.02 1.17
CA PHE A 16 -13.48 -3.92 -0.23
C PHE A 16 -14.54 -4.97 -0.62
N GLY A 17 -14.39 -6.21 -0.16
CA GLY A 17 -15.39 -7.28 -0.42
C GLY A 17 -16.76 -7.08 0.23
N LYS A 18 -16.90 -6.12 1.15
CA LYS A 18 -18.18 -5.77 1.80
C LYS A 18 -18.92 -4.61 1.13
N ASP A 19 -18.35 -3.98 0.08
CA ASP A 19 -18.95 -2.84 -0.64
C ASP A 19 -19.38 -1.65 0.26
N GLU A 20 -18.77 -1.50 1.44
CA GLU A 20 -19.03 -0.40 2.37
C GLU A 20 -18.22 0.87 2.03
N ASN A 21 -18.74 2.03 2.45
CA ASN A 21 -18.26 3.36 2.06
C ASN A 21 -16.81 3.66 2.52
N THR A 22 -16.01 4.25 1.63
CA THR A 22 -14.58 4.56 1.81
C THR A 22 -14.23 5.42 3.04
N SER A 23 -15.07 6.37 3.42
CA SER A 23 -14.76 7.32 4.50
C SER A 23 -14.84 6.68 5.89
N GLN A 24 -15.87 5.86 6.13
CA GLN A 24 -16.03 5.11 7.38
C GLN A 24 -14.89 4.11 7.60
N ARG A 25 -14.28 3.64 6.51
CA ARG A 25 -13.24 2.60 6.53
C ARG A 25 -11.88 3.13 6.97
N ALA A 26 -11.57 4.40 6.67
CA ALA A 26 -10.39 5.06 7.19
C ALA A 26 -10.49 5.23 8.72
N GLU A 27 -11.66 5.62 9.23
CA GLU A 27 -11.90 5.75 10.67
C GLU A 27 -11.78 4.42 11.41
N ILE A 28 -12.37 3.33 10.88
CA ILE A 28 -12.27 2.00 11.51
C ILE A 28 -10.82 1.51 11.53
N ALA A 29 -10.09 1.67 10.42
CA ALA A 29 -8.68 1.28 10.36
C ALA A 29 -7.82 2.10 11.33
N ASN A 30 -8.11 3.40 11.49
CA ASN A 30 -7.45 4.25 12.49
C ASN A 30 -7.82 3.86 13.92
N GLY A 31 -9.04 3.38 14.17
CA GLY A 31 -9.42 2.82 15.47
C GLY A 31 -8.64 1.56 15.85
N VAL A 32 -8.32 0.69 14.87
CA VAL A 32 -7.62 -0.58 15.10
C VAL A 32 -6.11 -0.41 15.24
N TYR A 33 -5.49 0.41 14.39
CA TYR A 33 -4.03 0.51 14.29
C TYR A 33 -3.43 1.78 14.89
N GLY A 34 -4.27 2.74 15.29
CA GLY A 34 -3.88 4.03 15.84
C GLY A 34 -4.39 5.19 14.99
N ALA A 35 -4.65 6.32 15.65
CA ALA A 35 -5.11 7.53 14.97
C ALA A 35 -4.18 7.89 13.80
N ASP A 36 -4.77 8.34 12.69
CA ASP A 36 -4.07 8.76 11.46
C ASP A 36 -3.17 7.70 10.80
N THR A 37 -3.41 6.41 11.07
CA THR A 37 -2.70 5.31 10.41
C THR A 37 -2.94 5.28 8.89
N VAL A 38 -4.17 5.51 8.46
CA VAL A 38 -4.57 5.58 7.06
C VAL A 38 -5.43 6.81 6.79
N THR A 39 -5.19 7.41 5.63
CA THR A 39 -6.00 8.52 5.13
C THR A 39 -7.07 8.01 4.16
N ALA A 40 -8.16 8.76 4.01
CA ALA A 40 -9.21 8.41 3.03
C ALA A 40 -8.65 8.28 1.59
N ASN A 41 -7.67 9.11 1.23
CA ASN A 41 -6.99 9.03 -0.06
C ASN A 41 -6.24 7.71 -0.25
N TYR A 42 -5.58 7.21 0.81
CA TYR A 42 -4.90 5.93 0.79
C TYR A 42 -5.89 4.77 0.57
N VAL A 43 -7.03 4.79 1.26
CA VAL A 43 -8.10 3.80 1.07
C VAL A 43 -8.62 3.83 -0.37
N GLN A 44 -8.92 5.00 -0.92
CA GLN A 44 -9.39 5.16 -2.30
C GLN A 44 -8.37 4.66 -3.32
N PHE A 45 -7.08 4.96 -3.13
CA PHE A 45 -6.00 4.49 -3.99
C PHE A 45 -5.97 2.96 -4.06
N TRP A 46 -6.07 2.28 -2.93
CA TRP A 46 -6.08 0.83 -2.87
C TRP A 46 -7.37 0.21 -3.40
N PHE A 47 -8.52 0.84 -3.16
CA PHE A 47 -9.79 0.38 -3.74
C PHE A 47 -9.76 0.42 -5.27
N ARG A 48 -9.12 1.44 -5.88
CA ARG A 48 -8.90 1.46 -7.33
C ARG A 48 -8.03 0.29 -7.78
N ARG A 49 -6.96 -0.04 -7.05
CA ARG A 49 -6.09 -1.19 -7.35
C ARG A 49 -6.81 -2.53 -7.21
N PHE A 50 -7.61 -2.70 -6.16
CA PHE A 50 -8.42 -3.92 -5.97
C PHE A 50 -9.43 -4.13 -7.09
N ARG A 51 -10.06 -3.06 -7.58
CA ARG A 51 -10.92 -3.12 -8.78
C ARG A 51 -10.16 -3.54 -10.04
N SER A 52 -8.85 -3.28 -10.12
CA SER A 52 -7.97 -3.73 -11.20
C SER A 52 -7.35 -5.12 -10.93
N GLY A 53 -7.72 -5.81 -9.85
CA GLY A 53 -7.18 -7.13 -9.49
C GLY A 53 -5.77 -7.10 -8.90
N ILE A 54 -5.26 -5.93 -8.49
CA ILE A 54 -3.93 -5.78 -7.90
C ILE A 54 -4.05 -5.82 -6.37
N PHE A 55 -3.62 -6.92 -5.76
CA PHE A 55 -3.71 -7.14 -4.31
C PHE A 55 -2.35 -7.18 -3.59
N GLU A 56 -1.24 -7.25 -4.31
CA GLU A 56 0.08 -7.39 -3.70
C GLU A 56 0.65 -6.06 -3.18
N VAL A 57 1.31 -6.15 -2.02
CA VAL A 57 2.04 -5.07 -1.32
C VAL A 57 3.52 -5.09 -1.66
N LYS A 58 3.98 -5.95 -2.57
CA LYS A 58 5.38 -5.92 -2.97
C LYS A 58 5.62 -4.56 -3.60
N ASP A 59 6.42 -3.73 -2.92
CA ASP A 59 7.06 -2.60 -3.54
C ASP A 59 7.85 -3.23 -4.70
N THR A 60 7.31 -3.10 -5.91
CA THR A 60 8.02 -3.50 -7.11
C THR A 60 9.35 -2.78 -7.04
N LEU A 61 10.45 -3.55 -6.97
CA LEU A 61 11.80 -3.01 -7.02
C LEU A 61 11.80 -1.91 -8.07
N ARG A 62 12.01 -0.66 -7.64
CA ARG A 62 12.09 0.46 -8.57
C ARG A 62 13.26 0.14 -9.49
N THR A 63 12.97 -0.34 -10.69
CA THR A 63 13.92 -0.45 -11.79
C THR A 63 14.23 0.96 -12.26
N GLY A 64 14.96 1.71 -11.42
CA GLY A 64 15.27 3.12 -11.59
C GLY A 64 16.76 3.32 -11.40
N ARG A 65 17.37 3.89 -12.47
CA ARG A 65 18.80 4.10 -12.73
C ARG A 65 19.65 2.83 -12.66
N PRO A 66 20.18 2.33 -13.79
CA PRO A 66 21.26 1.36 -13.70
C PRO A 66 22.37 2.00 -12.87
N VAL A 67 22.82 1.29 -11.83
CA VAL A 67 24.11 1.60 -11.21
C VAL A 67 25.11 1.41 -12.34
N VAL A 68 25.63 2.52 -12.87
CA VAL A 68 26.79 2.49 -13.75
C VAL A 68 27.90 1.94 -12.88
N GLU A 69 28.11 0.63 -12.95
CA GLU A 69 29.36 0.03 -12.52
C GLU A 69 30.42 0.70 -13.41
N ASN A 70 31.22 1.59 -12.80
CA ASN A 70 32.35 2.20 -13.50
C ASN A 70 33.21 1.05 -14.04
N ILE A 71 33.18 0.89 -15.34
CA ILE A 71 34.07 0.01 -16.08
C ILE A 71 35.41 0.76 -16.16
N ASP A 72 36.06 0.97 -15.01
CA ASP A 72 37.47 1.34 -14.96
C ASP A 72 38.28 0.08 -15.32
N LYS A 73 38.23 -0.26 -16.61
CA LYS A 73 39.26 -1.06 -17.25
C LYS A 73 40.53 -0.22 -17.23
N ILE A 74 41.33 -0.42 -16.20
CA ILE A 74 42.75 -0.08 -16.20
C ILE A 74 43.35 -0.79 -17.42
N THR A 75 43.71 -0.01 -18.45
CA THR A 75 44.58 -0.43 -19.54
C THR A 75 45.94 0.19 -19.31
#